data_AF-A0A2V6SNC8-F1
#
_entry.id   AF-A0A2V6SNC8-F1
#
_cell.length_a   1.000
_cell.length_b   1.000
_cell.length_c   1.000
_cell.angle_alpha   90.00
_cell.angle_beta   90.00
_cell.angle_gamma   90.00
#
_symmetry.space_group_name_H-M   'P 1'
#
loop_
_entity.id
_entity.type
_entity.pdbx_description
1 polymer ?
#
loop_
_entity_poly.entity_id
_entity_poly.type
_entity_poly.pdbx_seq_one_letter_code
_entity_poly.pdbx_strand_id
1 'polypeptide(L)'
;MGLWGIKYSDIDEKWWVDVVLQEDPPAIRREKIGEQVVTDGFEGVTGPVLARKASIPPTALSDWPSETAVILTRAELGPDSSTSSS
;
A
#
# COMPACT_ATOMS: atom_id res chain seq x y z
N MET A 1 1.94 -16.36 3.51
CA MET A 1 1.10 -15.21 3.07
C MET A 1 1.71 -13.91 3.54
N GLY A 2 2.08 -13.04 2.60
CA GLY A 2 2.55 -11.68 2.86
C GLY A 2 1.38 -10.70 2.85
N LEU A 3 1.48 -9.69 3.71
CA LEU A 3 0.59 -8.54 3.69
C LEU A 3 1.24 -7.49 2.79
N TRP A 4 0.64 -7.21 1.64
CA TRP A 4 1.19 -6.31 0.62
C TRP A 4 0.41 -5.01 0.60
N GLY A 5 1.13 -3.89 0.54
CA GLY A 5 0.57 -2.56 0.44
C GLY A 5 1.14 -1.78 -0.73
N ILE A 6 0.38 -0.85 -1.28
CA ILE A 6 0.88 0.17 -2.21
C ILE A 6 0.20 1.50 -1.92
N LYS A 7 0.98 2.57 -1.88
CA LYS A 7 0.50 3.96 -1.85
C LYS A 7 0.71 4.60 -3.22
N TYR A 8 -0.28 5.33 -3.71
CA TYR A 8 -0.22 5.99 -5.01
C TYR A 8 -1.17 7.18 -5.07
N SER A 9 -0.93 8.11 -5.99
CA SER A 9 -1.84 9.21 -6.31
C SER A 9 -2.52 8.97 -7.65
N ASP A 10 -3.76 9.45 -7.80
CA ASP A 10 -4.42 9.51 -9.11
C ASP A 10 -4.06 10.79 -9.88
N ILE A 11 -4.72 10.99 -11.01
CA ILE A 11 -4.53 12.14 -11.90
C ILE A 11 -4.89 13.49 -11.25
N ASP A 12 -5.72 13.47 -10.21
CA ASP A 12 -6.17 14.65 -9.47
C ASP A 12 -5.30 14.87 -8.20
N GLU A 13 -4.14 14.22 -8.13
CA GLU A 13 -3.20 14.23 -6.99
C GLU A 13 -3.82 13.71 -5.68
N LYS A 14 -4.94 12.98 -5.76
CA LYS A 14 -5.56 12.37 -4.58
C LYS A 14 -4.87 11.06 -4.25
N TRP A 15 -4.60 10.86 -2.96
CA TRP A 15 -3.83 9.72 -2.47
C TRP A 15 -4.71 8.54 -2.05
N TRP A 16 -4.22 7.35 -2.39
CA TRP A 16 -4.89 6.07 -2.21
C TRP A 16 -3.93 5.03 -1.64
N VAL A 17 -4.52 4.03 -0.98
CA VAL A 17 -3.82 2.82 -0.57
C VAL A 17 -4.63 1.57 -0.96
N ASP A 18 -3.92 0.57 -1.47
CA ASP A 18 -4.40 -0.80 -1.59
C ASP A 18 -3.65 -1.69 -0.59
N VAL A 19 -4.36 -2.60 0.06
CA VAL A 19 -3.79 -3.58 1.00
C VAL A 19 -4.40 -4.95 0.74
N VAL A 20 -3.55 -5.94 0.48
CA VAL A 20 -3.97 -7.31 0.14
C VAL A 20 -3.13 -8.35 0.87
N LEU A 21 -3.68 -9.54 1.04
CA LEU A 21 -3.01 -10.65 1.72
C LEU A 21 -2.82 -11.81 0.75
N GLN A 22 -1.60 -12.06 0.28
CA GLN A 22 -1.30 -13.17 -0.65
C GLN A 22 0.17 -13.58 -0.57
N GLU A 23 0.52 -14.75 -1.11
CA GLU A 23 1.88 -15.28 -1.02
C GLU A 23 2.87 -14.45 -1.84
N ASP A 24 2.60 -14.29 -3.14
CA ASP A 24 3.46 -13.56 -4.06
C ASP A 24 3.11 -12.06 -4.13
N PRO A 25 4.07 -11.16 -4.43
CA PRO A 25 3.80 -9.75 -4.64
C PRO A 25 2.77 -9.55 -5.76
N PRO A 26 1.68 -8.79 -5.52
CA PRO A 26 0.75 -8.45 -6.59
C PRO A 26 1.42 -7.54 -7.61
N ALA A 27 1.02 -7.67 -8.88
CA ALA A 27 1.45 -6.74 -9.91
C ALA A 27 0.80 -5.36 -9.70
N ILE A 28 1.50 -4.30 -10.12
CA ILE A 28 1.00 -2.94 -10.04
C ILE A 28 0.32 -2.60 -11.36
N ARG A 29 -0.97 -2.28 -11.29
CA ARG A 29 -1.71 -1.83 -12.45
C ARG A 29 -1.28 -0.42 -12.80
N ARG A 30 -1.00 -0.20 -14.09
CA ARG A 30 -0.77 1.13 -14.63
C ARG A 30 -1.77 1.42 -15.73
N GLU A 31 -2.33 2.61 -15.72
CA GLU A 31 -3.29 3.07 -16.71
C GLU A 31 -2.75 4.30 -17.44
N LYS A 32 -2.97 4.36 -18.76
CA LYS A 32 -2.61 5.53 -19.56
C LYS A 32 -3.82 6.44 -19.71
N ILE A 33 -3.75 7.65 -19.15
CA ILE A 33 -4.78 8.68 -19.25
C ILE A 33 -4.23 9.84 -20.06
N GLY A 34 -4.73 10.00 -21.30
CA GLY A 34 -4.15 10.93 -22.26
C GLY A 34 -2.69 10.56 -22.57
N GLU A 35 -1.75 11.44 -22.23
CA GLU A 35 -0.31 11.19 -22.39
C GLU A 35 0.38 10.68 -21.12
N GLN A 36 -0.31 10.69 -19.98
CA GLN A 36 0.26 10.31 -18.69
C GLN A 36 0.01 8.83 -18.35
N VAL A 37 0.97 8.19 -17.71
CA VAL A 37 0.80 6.86 -17.10
C VAL A 37 0.64 7.05 -15.60
N VAL A 38 -0.45 6.56 -15.03
CA VAL A 38 -0.77 6.65 -13.60
C VAL A 38 -0.88 5.25 -13.00
N THR A 39 -0.57 5.12 -11.71
CA THR A 39 -0.77 3.87 -10.98
C THR A 39 -2.24 3.72 -10.59
N ASP A 40 -2.83 2.54 -10.84
CA ASP A 40 -4.22 2.19 -10.53
C ASP A 40 -4.30 0.99 -9.57
N GLY A 41 -3.49 1.02 -8.51
CA GLY A 41 -3.45 0.00 -7.46
C GLY A 41 -2.92 -1.36 -7.92
N PHE A 42 -3.32 -2.43 -7.23
CA PHE A 42 -2.88 -3.79 -7.55
C PHE A 42 -3.76 -4.49 -8.61
N GLU A 43 -3.14 -5.22 -9.53
CA GLU A 43 -3.79 -6.16 -10.45
C GLU A 43 -3.41 -7.62 -10.17
N GLY A 44 -4.20 -8.56 -10.70
CA GLY A 44 -3.94 -10.00 -10.54
C GLY A 44 -4.00 -10.47 -9.08
N VAL A 45 -4.77 -9.78 -8.23
CA VAL A 45 -4.91 -10.13 -6.81
C VAL A 45 -5.68 -11.44 -6.68
N THR A 46 -5.04 -12.44 -6.08
CA THR A 46 -5.60 -13.79 -5.89
C THR A 46 -6.02 -14.06 -4.45
N GLY A 47 -5.55 -13.26 -3.51
CA GLY A 47 -5.88 -13.38 -2.09
C GLY A 47 -6.89 -12.35 -1.58
N PRO A 48 -7.17 -12.33 -0.26
CA PRO A 48 -8.06 -11.36 0.35
C PRO A 48 -7.61 -9.91 0.14
N VAL A 49 -8.58 -9.05 -0.20
CA VAL A 49 -8.41 -7.60 -0.28
C VAL A 49 -8.87 -6.99 1.04
N LEU A 50 -7.96 -6.33 1.75
CA LEU A 50 -8.25 -5.68 3.03
C LEU A 50 -8.60 -4.20 2.85
N ALA A 51 -7.99 -3.56 1.85
CA ALA A 51 -8.31 -2.21 1.41
C ALA A 51 -8.13 -2.10 -0.10
N ARG A 52 -9.05 -1.39 -0.77
CA ARG A 52 -8.99 -1.11 -2.21
C ARG A 52 -9.38 0.33 -2.45
N LYS A 53 -8.52 1.10 -3.11
CA LYS A 53 -8.69 2.54 -3.35
C LYS A 53 -9.17 3.26 -2.08
N ALA A 54 -8.59 2.90 -0.94
CA ALA A 54 -8.93 3.55 0.31
C ALA A 54 -8.26 4.93 0.32
N SER A 55 -9.05 6.00 0.47
CA SER A 55 -8.53 7.36 0.45
C SER A 55 -7.71 7.63 1.69
N ILE A 56 -6.54 8.24 1.52
CA ILE A 56 -5.67 8.66 2.62
C ILE A 56 -5.28 10.14 2.46
N PRO A 57 -4.99 10.84 3.57
CA PRO A 57 -4.35 12.15 3.50
C PRO A 57 -2.97 12.08 2.82
N PRO A 58 -2.51 13.15 2.14
CA PRO A 58 -1.19 13.17 1.49
C PRO A 58 -0.01 12.85 2.43
N THR A 59 -0.15 13.23 3.71
CA THR A 59 0.86 13.05 4.76
C THR A 59 0.83 11.66 5.40
N ALA A 60 -0.20 10.85 5.16
CA ALA A 60 -0.26 9.50 5.70
C ALA A 60 0.73 8.59 4.97
N LEU A 61 1.40 7.68 5.69
CA LEU A 61 2.39 6.75 5.13
C LEU A 61 3.46 7.49 4.32
N SER A 62 4.00 8.58 4.86
CA SER A 62 5.06 9.37 4.21
C SER A 62 6.32 8.56 3.93
N ASP A 63 6.57 7.55 4.75
CA ASP A 63 7.77 6.72 4.71
C ASP A 63 7.65 5.59 3.68
N TRP A 64 6.45 5.39 3.11
CA TRP A 64 6.24 4.41 2.06
C TRP A 64 6.69 4.95 0.70
N PRO A 65 7.40 4.14 -0.12
CA PRO A 65 7.63 4.49 -1.50
C PRO A 65 6.30 4.59 -2.24
N SER A 66 6.15 5.64 -3.03
CA SER A 66 4.98 5.79 -3.91
C SER A 66 5.09 4.84 -5.10
N GLU A 67 3.95 4.36 -5.58
CA GLU A 67 3.83 3.52 -6.79
C GLU A 67 4.66 2.24 -6.77
N THR A 68 5.01 1.78 -5.57
CA THR A 68 5.83 0.58 -5.35
C THR A 68 5.14 -0.29 -4.31
N ALA A 69 5.07 -1.60 -4.59
CA ALA A 69 4.56 -2.57 -3.64
C ALA A 69 5.52 -2.72 -2.47
N VAL A 70 5.00 -2.69 -1.25
CA VAL A 70 5.74 -2.96 -0.01
C VAL A 70 5.18 -4.20 0.68
N ILE A 71 6.06 -4.98 1.29
CA ILE A 71 5.66 -6.06 2.20
C ILE A 71 5.61 -5.51 3.63
N LEU A 72 4.41 -5.50 4.21
CA LEU A 72 4.19 -5.16 5.60
C LEU A 72 4.67 -6.32 6.47
N THR A 73 5.88 -6.20 7.00
CA THR A 73 6.40 -7.14 7.98
C THR A 73 6.25 -6.57 9.38
N ARG A 74 6.02 -7.46 10.37
CA ARG A 74 5.88 -7.09 11.78
C ARG A 74 7.09 -6.33 12.35
N ALA A 75 8.24 -6.30 11.66
CA ALA A 75 9.42 -5.57 12.11
C ALA A 75 9.22 -4.06 12.24
N GLU A 76 8.21 -3.47 11.58
CA GLU A 76 7.86 -2.04 11.75
C GLU A 76 6.85 -1.76 12.86
N LEU A 77 6.29 -2.81 13.47
CA LEU A 77 5.51 -2.73 14.69
C LEU A 77 6.46 -3.04 15.84
N GLY A 78 7.27 -2.05 16.23
CA GLY A 78 8.20 -2.16 17.35
C GLY A 78 7.50 -2.72 18.60
N PRO A 79 8.22 -3.46 19.46
CA PRO A 79 7.63 -4.00 20.66
C PRO A 79 7.06 -2.86 21.50
N ASP A 80 5.77 -2.96 21.86
CA ASP A 80 5.20 -2.23 22.99
C ASP A 80 6.13 -2.49 24.17
N SER A 81 6.98 -1.51 24.46
CA SER A 81 7.86 -1.54 25.62
C SER A 81 6.98 -1.32 26.83
N SER A 82 6.29 -2.38 27.22
CA SER A 82 5.51 -2.48 28.43
C SER A 82 6.45 -2.21 29.59
N THR A 83 6.22 -1.06 30.22
CA THR A 83 6.65 -0.63 31.55
C THR A 83 7.05 -1.77 32.48
N SER A 84 8.35 -1.89 32.78
CA SER A 84 8.81 -2.51 34.01
C SER A 84 8.75 -1.47 35.11
N SER A 85 7.71 -1.52 35.93
CA SER A 85 7.69 -0.86 37.25
C SER A 85 8.55 -1.69 38.20
N SER A 86 9.61 -1.09 38.73
CA SER A 86 10.30 -1.56 39.95
C SER A 86 9.76 -0.81 41.16
#